data_AF-A0A6G4HPK9-F1
#
_entry.id   AF-A0A6G4HPK9-F1
#
_cell.length_a   1.000
_cell.length_b   1.000
_cell.length_c   1.000
_cell.angle_alpha   90.00
_cell.angle_beta   90.00
_cell.angle_gamma   90.00
#
_symmetry.space_group_name_H-M   'P 1'
#
loop_
_entity.id
_entity.type
_entity.pdbx_description
1 polymer ?
#
loop_
_entity_poly.entity_id
_entity_poly.type
_entity_poly.pdbx_seq_one_letter_code
_entity_poly.pdbx_strand_id
1 'polypeptide(L)'
;MKEKISSKILNGLVIVGIILTILTLISIPLVLTAFFKTLGMKVETSNMEWILTAFIYLCAVPYLIALFKFKRICKLLTSENSFSPIISKEFQILAICAFAEAGIYLLSNIFLYVLFDFYLFAMTILPLIVVIFISITVGFLFLIMSNIFKVAAEIKEENDLTF
;
A
#
# COMPACT_ATOMS: atom_id res chain seq x y z
N MET A 1 10.34 3.51 30.08
CA MET A 1 11.42 2.84 29.29
C MET A 1 10.87 2.04 28.10
N LYS A 2 9.77 1.28 28.26
CA LYS A 2 9.12 0.48 27.20
C LYS A 2 8.60 1.29 25.99
N GLU A 3 8.00 2.46 26.21
CA GLU A 3 7.55 3.38 25.14
C GLU A 3 8.70 3.93 24.25
N LYS A 4 9.84 4.29 24.86
CA LYS A 4 11.01 4.79 24.12
C LYS A 4 11.62 3.75 23.19
N ILE A 5 11.50 2.47 23.52
CA ILE A 5 11.99 1.36 22.69
C ILE A 5 11.03 1.12 21.53
N SER A 6 9.72 1.09 21.79
CA SER A 6 8.68 0.92 20.75
C SER A 6 8.75 2.02 19.67
N SER A 7 8.86 3.28 20.09
CA SER A 7 8.94 4.42 19.17
C SER A 7 10.20 4.41 18.28
N LYS A 8 11.35 3.94 18.79
CA LYS A 8 12.58 3.77 18.00
C LYS A 8 12.45 2.68 16.95
N ILE A 9 11.89 1.52 17.32
CA ILE A 9 11.69 0.38 16.39
C ILE A 9 10.77 0.81 15.26
N LEU A 10 9.67 1.48 15.59
CA LEU A 10 8.68 1.94 14.62
C LEU A 10 9.22 3.01 13.66
N ASN A 11 10.03 3.95 14.19
CA ASN A 11 10.76 4.91 13.36
C ASN A 11 11.72 4.19 12.40
N GLY A 12 12.45 3.18 12.91
CA GLY A 12 13.33 2.35 12.10
C GLY A 12 12.57 1.65 10.95
N LEU A 13 11.43 1.03 11.24
CA LEU A 13 10.59 0.36 10.24
C LEU A 13 10.17 1.31 9.10
N VAL A 14 9.72 2.53 9.44
CA VAL A 14 9.32 3.51 8.41
C VAL A 14 10.52 4.02 7.61
N ILE A 15 11.66 4.28 8.26
CA ILE A 15 12.87 4.71 7.55
C ILE A 15 13.33 3.61 6.58
N VAL A 16 13.36 2.36 7.04
CA VAL A 16 13.72 1.20 6.20
C VAL A 16 12.74 1.06 5.04
N GLY A 17 11.43 1.18 5.29
CA GLY A 17 10.41 1.14 4.25
C GLY A 17 10.63 2.22 3.19
N ILE A 18 10.85 3.48 3.59
CA ILE A 18 11.12 4.60 2.67
C ILE A 18 12.39 4.35 1.85
N ILE A 19 13.48 3.91 2.50
CA ILE A 19 14.75 3.62 1.81
C ILE A 19 14.54 2.52 0.76
N LEU A 20 13.84 1.45 1.13
CA LEU A 20 13.52 0.35 0.20
C LEU A 20 12.65 0.86 -0.96
N THR A 21 11.65 1.70 -0.71
CA THR A 21 10.83 2.29 -1.78
C THR A 21 11.67 3.12 -2.73
N ILE A 22 12.51 4.02 -2.22
CA ILE A 22 13.38 4.88 -3.05
C ILE A 22 14.33 4.02 -3.88
N LEU A 23 14.99 3.02 -3.27
CA LEU A 23 15.89 2.11 -3.97
C LEU A 23 15.18 1.34 -5.09
N THR A 24 13.94 0.91 -4.82
CA THR A 24 13.12 0.22 -5.81
C THR A 24 12.76 1.18 -6.94
N LEU A 25 12.24 2.38 -6.65
CA LEU A 25 11.83 3.35 -7.67
C LEU A 25 12.97 3.80 -8.59
N ILE A 26 14.19 3.93 -8.06
CA ILE A 26 15.39 4.25 -8.85
C ILE A 26 15.80 3.07 -9.75
N SER A 27 15.63 1.83 -9.29
CA SER A 27 15.99 0.63 -10.07
C SER A 27 14.94 0.26 -11.12
N ILE A 28 13.68 0.70 -10.99
CA ILE A 28 12.60 0.36 -11.93
C ILE A 28 12.92 0.66 -13.40
N PRO A 29 13.35 1.89 -13.80
CA PRO A 29 13.65 2.16 -15.20
C PRO A 29 14.75 1.24 -15.75
N LEU A 30 15.79 1.00 -14.96
CA LEU A 30 16.91 0.13 -15.36
C LEU A 30 16.47 -1.33 -15.53
N VAL A 31 15.71 -1.85 -14.56
CA VAL A 31 15.19 -3.23 -14.59
C VAL A 31 14.24 -3.40 -15.76
N LEU A 32 13.39 -2.43 -16.02
CA LEU A 32 12.38 -2.51 -17.06
C LEU A 32 13.00 -2.48 -18.46
N THR A 33 13.95 -1.58 -18.71
CA THR A 33 14.70 -1.54 -19.98
C THR A 33 15.50 -2.83 -20.20
N ALA A 34 16.11 -3.41 -19.15
CA ALA A 34 16.81 -4.69 -19.25
C ALA A 34 15.87 -5.87 -19.55
N PHE A 35 14.69 -5.88 -18.93
CA PHE A 35 13.65 -6.89 -19.14
C PHE A 35 13.14 -6.87 -20.58
N PHE A 36 12.77 -5.70 -21.11
CA PHE A 36 12.29 -5.58 -22.47
C PHE A 36 13.36 -5.90 -23.52
N LYS A 37 14.62 -5.52 -23.26
CA LYS A 37 15.75 -5.89 -24.12
C LYS A 37 15.94 -7.42 -24.19
N THR A 38 15.76 -8.12 -23.07
CA THR A 38 15.86 -9.59 -23.00
C THR A 38 14.74 -10.27 -23.78
N LEU A 39 13.54 -9.69 -23.78
CA LEU A 39 12.39 -10.19 -24.54
C LEU A 39 12.46 -9.94 -26.06
N GLY A 40 13.52 -9.28 -26.56
CA GLY A 40 13.72 -9.05 -27.99
C GLY A 40 12.76 -8.04 -28.62
N MET A 41 11.98 -7.31 -27.81
CA MET A 41 11.07 -6.25 -28.28
C MET A 41 11.89 -5.01 -28.64
N LYS A 42 12.31 -4.91 -29.90
CA LYS A 42 13.15 -3.82 -30.41
C LYS A 42 12.27 -2.67 -30.94
N VAL A 43 12.37 -1.53 -30.26
CA VAL A 43 12.34 -0.16 -30.84
C VAL A 43 11.00 0.61 -30.89
N GLU A 44 9.82 -0.01 -30.82
CA GLU A 44 8.54 0.74 -30.59
C GLU A 44 8.10 0.83 -29.11
N THR A 45 8.92 0.32 -28.19
CA THR A 45 8.59 0.16 -26.76
C THR A 45 8.81 1.40 -25.88
N SER A 46 9.29 2.52 -26.44
CA SER A 46 9.64 3.72 -25.66
C SER A 46 8.47 4.20 -24.81
N ASN A 47 7.26 4.25 -25.36
CA ASN A 47 6.08 4.71 -24.62
C ASN A 47 5.64 3.71 -23.54
N MET A 48 5.77 2.41 -23.78
CA MET A 48 5.36 1.36 -22.82
C MET A 48 6.21 1.41 -21.54
N GLU A 49 7.53 1.59 -21.67
CA GLU A 49 8.46 1.72 -20.54
C GLU A 49 8.10 2.90 -19.64
N TRP A 50 7.84 4.07 -20.25
CA TRP A 50 7.45 5.27 -19.53
C TRP A 50 6.08 5.13 -18.84
N ILE A 51 5.10 4.54 -19.53
CA ILE A 51 3.75 4.31 -18.98
C ILE A 51 3.80 3.36 -17.79
N LEU A 52 4.52 2.24 -17.90
CA LEU A 52 4.62 1.29 -16.80
C LEU A 52 5.38 1.88 -15.61
N THR A 53 6.45 2.65 -15.87
CA THR A 53 7.15 3.41 -14.83
C THR A 53 6.21 4.39 -14.13
N ALA A 54 5.36 5.10 -14.87
CA ALA A 54 4.38 6.02 -14.29
C ALA A 54 3.35 5.32 -13.39
N PHE A 55 2.83 4.15 -13.79
CA PHE A 55 1.93 3.36 -12.94
C PHE A 55 2.61 2.85 -11.67
N ILE A 56 3.88 2.43 -11.74
CA ILE A 56 4.63 2.00 -10.56
C ILE A 56 4.83 3.17 -9.59
N TYR A 57 5.14 4.36 -10.11
CA TYR A 57 5.28 5.56 -9.31
C TYR A 57 3.94 5.97 -8.68
N LEU A 58 2.84 5.79 -9.41
CA LEU A 58 1.49 6.01 -8.89
C LEU A 58 1.14 5.04 -7.75
N CYS A 59 1.53 3.76 -7.84
CA CYS A 59 1.37 2.79 -6.74
C CYS A 59 2.23 3.11 -5.51
N ALA A 60 3.39 3.77 -5.68
CA ALA A 60 4.24 4.12 -4.55
C ALA A 60 3.59 5.16 -3.62
N VAL A 61 2.66 5.98 -4.13
CA VAL A 61 1.96 7.00 -3.33
C VAL A 61 1.09 6.39 -2.23
N PRO A 62 0.09 5.52 -2.52
CA PRO A 62 -0.71 4.86 -1.48
C PRO A 62 0.13 4.01 -0.54
N TYR A 63 1.18 3.34 -1.03
CA TYR A 63 2.12 2.60 -0.21
C TYR A 63 2.80 3.48 0.85
N LEU A 64 3.36 4.63 0.44
CA LEU A 64 4.04 5.54 1.36
C LEU A 64 3.06 6.13 2.38
N ILE A 65 1.86 6.51 1.94
CA ILE A 65 0.78 6.96 2.84
C ILE A 65 0.50 5.85 3.87
N ALA A 66 0.31 4.62 3.42
CA ALA A 66 0.04 3.48 4.30
C ALA A 66 1.15 3.28 5.34
N LEU A 67 2.42 3.42 4.95
CA LEU A 67 3.56 3.29 5.86
C LEU A 67 3.53 4.35 6.99
N PHE A 68 3.23 5.61 6.67
CA PHE A 68 3.12 6.67 7.69
C PHE A 68 1.90 6.47 8.59
N LYS A 69 0.77 6.03 8.02
CA LYS A 69 -0.47 5.76 8.75
C LYS A 69 -0.32 4.57 9.70
N PHE A 70 0.33 3.50 9.24
CA PHE A 70 0.67 2.35 10.08
C PHE A 70 1.54 2.75 11.28
N LYS A 71 2.55 3.59 11.05
CA LYS A 71 3.34 4.19 12.15
C LYS A 71 2.49 5.00 13.12
N ARG A 72 1.55 5.81 12.62
CA ARG A 72 0.67 6.58 13.51
C ARG A 72 -0.18 5.65 14.37
N ILE A 73 -0.75 4.58 13.80
CA ILE A 73 -1.52 3.57 14.51
C ILE A 73 -0.68 2.91 15.60
N CYS A 74 0.50 2.37 15.28
CA CYS A 74 1.35 1.71 16.27
C CYS A 74 1.74 2.64 17.42
N LYS A 75 2.03 3.92 17.14
CA LYS A 75 2.32 4.91 18.18
C LYS A 75 1.13 5.14 19.11
N LEU A 76 -0.07 5.28 18.55
CA LEU A 76 -1.31 5.49 19.32
C LEU A 76 -1.66 4.26 20.17
N LEU A 77 -1.49 3.04 19.62
CA LEU A 77 -1.70 1.79 20.36
C LEU A 77 -0.77 1.61 21.55
N THR A 78 0.46 2.13 21.47
CA THR A 78 1.41 2.09 22.59
C THR A 78 1.23 3.21 23.61
N SER A 79 0.38 4.19 23.31
CA SER A 79 0.07 5.29 24.23
C SER A 79 -1.05 4.90 25.19
N GLU A 80 -1.17 5.64 26.31
CA GLU A 80 -2.20 5.40 27.34
C GLU A 80 -3.65 5.51 26.80
N ASN A 81 -3.84 6.18 25.65
CA ASN A 81 -5.12 6.29 24.95
C ASN A 81 -5.23 5.28 23.80
N SER A 82 -5.15 3.99 24.15
CA SER A 82 -5.08 2.88 23.19
C SER A 82 -6.38 2.64 22.41
N PHE A 83 -7.52 3.15 22.91
CA PHE A 83 -8.82 3.12 22.25
C PHE A 83 -9.28 4.55 22.00
N SER A 84 -9.11 5.00 20.74
CA SER A 84 -9.43 6.35 20.30
C SER A 84 -10.08 6.28 18.91
N PRO A 85 -11.07 7.15 18.62
CA PRO A 85 -11.66 7.24 17.28
C PRO A 85 -10.63 7.65 16.21
N ILE A 86 -9.48 8.20 16.63
CA ILE A 86 -8.37 8.52 15.72
C ILE A 86 -7.79 7.24 15.11
N ILE A 87 -7.64 6.16 15.89
CA ILE A 87 -7.08 4.89 15.39
C ILE A 87 -8.00 4.28 14.33
N SER A 88 -9.32 4.33 14.56
CA SER A 88 -10.34 3.91 13.60
C SER A 88 -10.16 4.62 12.25
N LYS A 89 -10.11 5.96 12.25
CA LYS A 89 -9.90 6.76 11.02
C LYS A 89 -8.61 6.41 10.29
N GLU A 90 -7.53 6.12 11.03
CA GLU A 90 -6.25 5.76 10.42
C GLU A 90 -6.30 4.38 9.75
N PHE A 91 -6.99 3.40 10.35
CA PHE A 91 -7.27 2.10 9.70
C PHE A 91 -8.15 2.26 8.45
N GLN A 92 -9.13 3.15 8.46
CA GLN A 92 -9.94 3.45 7.27
C GLN A 92 -9.07 3.98 6.11
N ILE A 93 -8.08 4.84 6.41
CA ILE A 93 -7.14 5.33 5.40
C ILE A 93 -6.26 4.19 4.87
N LEU A 94 -5.80 3.26 5.73
CA LEU A 94 -5.08 2.07 5.26
C LEU A 94 -5.91 1.21 4.31
N ALA A 95 -7.20 1.04 4.61
CA ALA A 95 -8.11 0.32 3.71
C ALA A 95 -8.22 1.02 2.34
N ILE A 96 -8.41 2.34 2.33
CA ILE A 96 -8.46 3.13 1.10
C ILE A 96 -7.16 3.00 0.30
N CYS A 97 -5.99 3.00 0.96
CA CYS A 97 -4.70 2.79 0.29
C CYS A 97 -4.62 1.40 -0.36
N ALA A 98 -5.06 0.36 0.33
CA ALA A 98 -5.07 -1.01 -0.21
C ALA A 98 -6.01 -1.15 -1.42
N PHE A 99 -7.21 -0.56 -1.36
CA PHE A 99 -8.13 -0.55 -2.51
C PHE A 99 -7.62 0.31 -3.67
N ALA A 100 -6.95 1.43 -3.37
CA ALA A 100 -6.31 2.25 -4.38
C ALA A 100 -5.21 1.48 -5.11
N GLU A 101 -4.37 0.73 -4.41
CA GLU A 101 -3.37 -0.14 -5.05
C GLU A 101 -4.01 -1.21 -5.94
N ALA A 102 -5.07 -1.87 -5.48
CA ALA A 102 -5.81 -2.82 -6.32
C ALA A 102 -6.36 -2.16 -7.59
N GLY A 103 -6.93 -0.96 -7.46
CA GLY A 103 -7.48 -0.19 -8.58
C GLY A 103 -6.42 0.27 -9.57
N ILE A 104 -5.29 0.81 -9.09
CA ILE A 104 -4.18 1.22 -9.94
C ILE A 104 -3.59 0.03 -10.68
N TYR A 105 -3.41 -1.11 -10.00
CA TYR A 105 -2.86 -2.31 -10.61
C TYR A 105 -3.80 -2.94 -11.65
N LEU A 106 -5.10 -2.95 -11.38
CA LEU A 106 -6.09 -3.37 -12.38
C LEU A 106 -6.08 -2.44 -13.59
N LEU A 107 -6.07 -1.12 -13.35
CA LEU A 107 -6.06 -0.11 -14.41
C LEU A 107 -4.79 -0.21 -15.26
N SER A 108 -3.63 -0.42 -14.65
CA SER A 108 -2.37 -0.58 -15.39
C SER A 108 -2.43 -1.78 -16.33
N ASN A 109 -3.01 -2.90 -15.89
CA ASN A 109 -3.16 -4.09 -16.73
C ASN A 109 -4.15 -3.86 -17.88
N ILE A 110 -5.29 -3.21 -17.63
CA ILE A 110 -6.25 -2.83 -18.69
C ILE A 110 -5.59 -1.89 -19.70
N PHE A 111 -4.81 -0.92 -19.23
CA PHE A 111 -4.15 0.06 -20.09
C PHE A 111 -3.07 -0.59 -20.98
N LEU A 112 -2.28 -1.51 -20.41
CA LEU A 112 -1.30 -2.30 -21.17
C LEU A 112 -1.97 -3.20 -22.21
N TYR A 113 -3.12 -3.78 -21.87
CA TYR A 113 -3.91 -4.58 -22.79
C TYR A 113 -4.41 -3.75 -23.98
N VAL A 114 -5.06 -2.60 -23.72
CA VAL A 114 -5.73 -1.81 -24.76
C VAL A 114 -4.74 -1.11 -25.69
N LEU A 115 -3.60 -0.62 -25.17
CA LEU A 115 -2.67 0.18 -25.97
C LEU A 115 -1.54 -0.61 -26.64
N PHE A 116 -1.19 -1.78 -26.10
CA PHE A 116 -0.01 -2.52 -26.55
C PHE A 116 -0.33 -3.96 -26.94
N ASP A 117 -1.61 -4.35 -26.97
CA ASP A 117 -2.06 -5.72 -27.20
C ASP A 117 -1.27 -6.75 -26.35
N PHE A 118 -0.87 -6.33 -25.15
CA PHE A 118 0.11 -7.03 -24.34
C PHE A 118 -0.52 -8.24 -23.64
N TYR A 119 -0.69 -9.33 -24.38
CA TYR A 119 -1.30 -10.58 -23.95
C TYR A 119 -0.26 -11.58 -23.43
N LEU A 120 0.36 -11.31 -22.29
CA LEU A 120 1.21 -12.31 -21.64
C LEU A 120 0.34 -13.23 -20.76
N PHE A 121 -0.36 -14.20 -21.36
CA PHE A 121 -1.24 -15.22 -20.74
C PHE A 121 -1.02 -15.54 -19.23
N ALA A 122 -0.50 -16.72 -18.86
CA ALA A 122 -0.44 -17.19 -17.48
C ALA A 122 0.51 -16.35 -16.60
N MET A 123 1.52 -15.72 -17.22
CA MET A 123 2.54 -14.92 -16.53
C MET A 123 2.01 -13.59 -15.99
N THR A 124 0.88 -13.08 -16.49
CA THR A 124 0.35 -11.75 -16.08
C THR A 124 -1.04 -11.86 -15.45
N ILE A 125 -1.88 -12.78 -15.92
CA ILE A 125 -3.22 -13.00 -15.35
C ILE A 125 -3.14 -13.58 -13.93
N LEU A 126 -2.23 -14.51 -13.67
CA LEU A 126 -2.11 -15.10 -12.34
C LEU A 126 -1.65 -14.06 -11.29
N PRO A 127 -0.58 -13.27 -11.52
CA PRO A 127 -0.25 -12.15 -10.63
C PRO A 127 -1.38 -11.13 -10.49
N LEU A 128 -2.11 -10.84 -11.57
CA LEU A 128 -3.27 -9.93 -11.53
C LEU A 128 -4.30 -10.38 -10.49
N ILE A 129 -4.75 -11.63 -10.58
CA ILE A 129 -5.75 -12.19 -9.67
C ILE A 129 -5.22 -12.21 -8.23
N VAL A 130 -3.99 -12.68 -8.04
CA VAL A 130 -3.39 -12.82 -6.70
C VAL A 130 -3.22 -11.47 -6.02
N VAL A 131 -2.65 -10.47 -6.70
CA VAL A 131 -2.42 -9.14 -6.13
C VAL A 131 -3.74 -8.46 -5.82
N ILE A 132 -4.73 -8.49 -6.73
CA ILE A 132 -6.04 -7.89 -6.47
C ILE A 132 -6.72 -8.57 -5.29
N PHE A 133 -6.70 -9.91 -5.22
CA PHE A 133 -7.32 -10.64 -4.13
C PHE A 133 -6.68 -10.30 -2.78
N ILE A 134 -5.35 -10.25 -2.70
CA ILE A 134 -4.62 -9.86 -1.49
C ILE A 134 -4.97 -8.43 -1.09
N SER A 135 -4.89 -7.47 -2.02
CA SER A 135 -5.14 -6.06 -1.73
C SER A 135 -6.58 -5.82 -1.27
N ILE A 136 -7.56 -6.48 -1.88
CA ILE A 136 -8.97 -6.40 -1.45
C ILE A 136 -9.14 -7.02 -0.06
N THR A 137 -8.55 -8.20 0.19
CA THR A 137 -8.64 -8.89 1.48
C THR A 137 -8.03 -8.05 2.60
N VAL A 138 -6.85 -7.48 2.37
CA VAL A 138 -6.18 -6.58 3.31
C VAL A 138 -6.99 -5.29 3.52
N GLY A 139 -7.56 -4.73 2.45
CA GLY A 139 -8.45 -3.57 2.54
C GLY A 139 -9.67 -3.81 3.42
N PHE A 140 -10.34 -4.96 3.24
CA PHE A 140 -11.45 -5.36 4.10
C PHE A 140 -11.02 -5.61 5.56
N LEU A 141 -9.86 -6.24 5.77
CA LEU A 141 -9.31 -6.42 7.12
C LEU A 141 -9.14 -5.08 7.83
N PHE A 142 -8.60 -4.07 7.15
CA PHE A 142 -8.45 -2.74 7.72
C PHE A 142 -9.78 -2.02 7.94
N LEU A 143 -10.79 -2.21 7.08
CA LEU A 143 -12.14 -1.69 7.35
C LEU A 143 -12.77 -2.32 8.60
N ILE A 144 -12.62 -3.64 8.77
CA ILE A 144 -13.14 -4.35 9.95
C ILE A 144 -12.42 -3.84 11.20
N MET A 145 -11.09 -3.70 11.17
CA MET A 145 -10.32 -3.12 12.26
C MET A 145 -10.76 -1.69 12.58
N SER A 146 -11.00 -0.87 11.56
CA SER A 146 -11.54 0.48 11.73
C SER A 146 -12.85 0.47 12.53
N ASN A 147 -13.79 -0.43 12.20
CA ASN A 147 -15.05 -0.55 12.92
C ASN A 147 -14.87 -1.05 14.35
N ILE A 148 -14.00 -2.05 14.58
CA ILE A 148 -13.72 -2.56 15.93
C ILE A 148 -13.19 -1.44 16.83
N PHE A 149 -12.21 -0.67 16.35
CA PHE A 149 -11.66 0.45 17.11
C PHE A 149 -12.66 1.60 17.31
N LYS A 150 -13.60 1.78 16.39
CA LYS A 150 -14.68 2.77 16.54
C LYS A 150 -15.61 2.37 17.68
N VAL A 151 -16.14 1.15 17.64
CA VAL A 151 -17.06 0.62 18.66
C VAL A 151 -16.37 0.57 20.03
N ALA A 152 -15.11 0.14 20.08
CA ALA A 152 -14.35 0.12 21.34
C ALA A 152 -14.14 1.53 21.93
N ALA A 153 -13.96 2.55 21.08
CA ALA A 153 -13.85 3.92 21.53
C ALA A 153 -15.19 4.47 22.05
N GLU A 154 -16.29 4.17 21.38
CA GLU A 154 -17.65 4.57 21.81
C GLU A 154 -17.99 3.97 23.19
N ILE A 155 -17.72 2.67 23.40
CA ILE A 155 -17.94 2.00 24.70
C ILE A 155 -17.09 2.63 25.81
N LYS A 156 -15.85 3.02 25.50
CA LYS A 156 -14.97 3.70 26.47
C LYS A 156 -15.52 5.07 26.84
N GLU A 157 -15.97 5.84 25.85
CA GLU A 157 -16.55 7.18 26.06
C GLU A 157 -17.84 7.12 26.90
N GLU A 158 -18.72 6.14 26.63
CA GLU A 158 -19.93 5.94 27.45
C GLU A 158 -19.60 5.60 28.91
N ASN A 159 -18.61 4.72 29.15
CA ASN A 159 -18.16 4.40 30.50
C ASN A 159 -17.55 5.63 31.21
N ASP A 160 -16.71 6.40 30.52
CA ASP A 160 -16.07 7.60 31.09
C ASP A 160 -17.09 8.72 31.40
N LEU A 161 -18.27 8.72 30.76
CA LEU A 161 -19.36 9.69 31.01
C LEU A 161 -20.30 9.27 32.15
N THR A 162 -20.29 7.99 32.55
CA THR A 162 -21.23 7.43 33.52
C THR A 162 -20.64 7.34 34.94
N PHE A 163 -19.31 7.45 35.08
CA PHE A 163 -18.57 7.37 36.34
C PHE A 163 -17.68 8.60 36.55
#